data_AF-A0A352GQR9-F1
#
_entry.id   AF-A0A352GQR9-F1
#
_cell.length_a   1.000
_cell.length_b   1.000
_cell.length_c   1.000
_cell.angle_alpha   90.00
_cell.angle_beta   90.00
_cell.angle_gamma   90.00
#
_symmetry.space_group_name_H-M   'P 1'
#
loop_
_entity.id
_entity.type
_entity.pdbx_description
1 polymer ?
#
loop_
_entity_poly.entity_id
_entity_poly.type
_entity_poly.pdbx_seq_one_letter_code
_entity_poly.pdbx_strand_id
1 'polypeptide(L)'
;IDQYEIATQACDLLARTMAGEIHPKVHVRRREMLDGADHGRTTSPGPMTEALATLDKFLKATPGTYAGSINAGFPWVDIHDTGPTCIVTGEGDDPAHAKIAEQVMDQIWRDRNKLTINLLRIDDAMAQVKAALAQGVSAPIVLADYADNPGGGGYGDATKLLGAMIEADLPDAAFGTIYDPEAALACRNAGLGTTFRLELGGKVDPAVQGGPLSLMGTVTAITDGTFAMEGPMTRGTRVDMGPAAVFSVGRLDIVVASARYQNYDKMFFKSVGIDPEKRKVLGVKSAHHFRAAYGPIASQIIVVDDGGGVTSRNYKDLDYKNVRRPVFPLDMD
;
A
#
# COMPACT_ATOMS: atom_id res chain seq x y z
N ILE A 1 -10.53 -9.31 5.59
CA ILE A 1 -11.91 -9.41 6.13
C ILE A 1 -12.22 -10.85 6.53
N ASP A 2 -11.49 -11.81 5.97
CA ASP A 2 -11.69 -13.27 6.02
C ASP A 2 -10.55 -14.04 6.70
N GLN A 3 -9.65 -13.37 7.43
CA GLN A 3 -8.45 -14.00 8.00
C GLN A 3 -8.80 -15.15 8.97
N TYR A 4 -9.87 -14.98 9.75
CA TYR A 4 -10.33 -15.97 10.72
C TYR A 4 -10.94 -17.19 10.02
N GLU A 5 -11.79 -16.95 9.02
CA GLU A 5 -12.44 -17.97 8.23
C GLU A 5 -11.42 -18.82 7.46
N ILE A 6 -10.44 -18.17 6.80
CA ILE A 6 -9.38 -18.85 6.06
C ILE A 6 -8.46 -19.64 7.01
N ALA A 7 -8.14 -19.10 8.20
CA ALA A 7 -7.37 -19.85 9.20
C ALA A 7 -8.11 -21.09 9.69
N THR A 8 -9.43 -20.96 9.93
CA THR A 8 -10.29 -22.07 10.34
C THR A 8 -10.34 -23.16 9.27
N GLN A 9 -10.53 -22.79 8.00
CA GLN A 9 -10.49 -23.73 6.89
C GLN A 9 -9.15 -24.46 6.80
N ALA A 10 -8.03 -23.76 6.94
CA ALA A 10 -6.70 -24.36 6.91
C ALA A 10 -6.50 -25.38 8.06
N CYS A 11 -6.96 -25.04 9.27
CA CYS A 11 -6.90 -25.95 10.42
C CYS A 11 -7.77 -27.19 10.23
N ASP A 12 -8.98 -27.06 9.68
CA ASP A 12 -9.86 -28.19 9.36
C ASP A 12 -9.21 -29.15 8.36
N LEU A 13 -8.68 -28.62 7.25
CA LEU A 13 -8.01 -29.44 6.24
C LEU A 13 -6.78 -30.16 6.81
N LEU A 14 -6.00 -29.48 7.66
CA LEU A 14 -4.87 -30.10 8.35
C LEU A 14 -5.33 -31.26 9.25
N ALA A 15 -6.36 -31.03 10.07
CA ALA A 15 -6.87 -32.03 11.00
C ALA A 15 -7.38 -33.29 10.26
N ARG A 16 -8.18 -33.11 9.21
CA ARG A 16 -8.72 -34.21 8.39
C ARG A 16 -7.61 -34.98 7.67
N THR A 17 -6.56 -34.28 7.23
CA THR A 17 -5.38 -34.93 6.63
C THR A 17 -4.63 -35.78 7.65
N MET A 18 -4.41 -35.26 8.85
CA MET A 18 -3.74 -36.01 9.93
C MET A 18 -4.55 -37.23 10.39
N ALA A 19 -5.88 -37.17 10.29
CA ALA A 19 -6.77 -38.29 10.56
C ALA A 19 -6.82 -39.34 9.44
N GLY A 20 -6.20 -39.07 8.28
CA GLY A 20 -6.26 -39.96 7.10
C GLY A 20 -7.61 -39.95 6.38
N GLU A 21 -8.45 -38.94 6.64
CA GLU A 21 -9.77 -38.80 6.01
C GLU A 21 -9.69 -38.24 4.59
N ILE A 22 -8.64 -37.49 4.29
CA ILE A 22 -8.35 -36.88 3.00
C ILE A 22 -6.85 -36.98 2.67
N HIS A 23 -6.52 -36.97 1.38
CA HIS A 23 -5.16 -37.04 0.86
C HIS A 23 -4.89 -35.86 -0.07
N PRO A 24 -4.76 -34.64 0.49
CA PRO A 24 -4.64 -33.44 -0.31
C PRO A 24 -3.35 -33.41 -1.13
N LYS A 25 -3.47 -33.01 -2.39
CA LYS A 25 -2.37 -32.61 -3.27
C LYS A 25 -2.56 -31.16 -3.68
N VAL A 26 -1.43 -30.46 -3.80
CA VAL A 26 -1.38 -29.03 -4.11
C VAL A 26 -0.94 -28.85 -5.55
N HIS A 27 -1.77 -28.19 -6.35
CA HIS A 27 -1.50 -27.85 -7.73
C HIS A 27 -1.26 -26.35 -7.85
N VAL A 28 -0.05 -25.98 -8.26
CA VAL A 28 0.37 -24.58 -8.40
C VAL A 28 0.51 -24.23 -9.88
N ARG A 29 -0.01 -23.08 -10.28
CA ARG A 29 0.14 -22.54 -11.64
C ARG A 29 0.52 -21.07 -11.63
N ARG A 30 1.38 -20.71 -12.59
CA ARG A 30 1.96 -19.37 -12.78
C ARG A 30 2.02 -19.05 -14.28
N ARG A 31 2.31 -17.79 -14.61
CA ARG A 31 2.58 -17.29 -15.98
C ARG A 31 3.85 -16.45 -15.97
N GLU A 32 4.39 -16.10 -17.13
CA GLU A 32 5.52 -15.18 -17.25
C GLU A 32 5.12 -13.73 -16.93
N MET A 33 4.66 -13.44 -15.72
CA MET A 33 4.25 -12.09 -15.28
C MET A 33 4.70 -11.79 -13.84
N LEU A 34 5.16 -10.56 -13.62
CA LEU A 34 5.47 -10.01 -12.28
C LEU A 34 4.23 -9.44 -11.59
N ASP A 35 3.35 -8.83 -12.38
CA ASP A 35 2.17 -8.10 -11.91
C ASP A 35 0.94 -8.61 -12.67
N GLY A 36 -0.19 -8.70 -11.96
CA GLY A 36 -1.50 -9.05 -12.47
C GLY A 36 -2.54 -9.03 -11.37
N ALA A 37 -3.76 -9.48 -11.72
CA ALA A 37 -4.91 -9.47 -10.81
C ALA A 37 -5.13 -8.10 -10.12
N ASP A 38 -4.69 -7.02 -10.80
CA ASP A 38 -4.53 -5.64 -10.32
C ASP A 38 -4.17 -5.50 -8.82
N HIS A 39 -3.10 -6.22 -8.42
CA HIS A 39 -2.53 -6.22 -7.06
C HIS A 39 -3.46 -6.75 -5.95
N GLY A 40 -4.32 -7.71 -6.28
CA GLY A 40 -5.16 -8.38 -5.30
C GLY A 40 -6.26 -7.48 -4.74
N ARG A 41 -6.59 -6.40 -5.45
CA ARG A 41 -7.58 -5.42 -5.03
C ARG A 41 -9.00 -5.99 -5.09
N THR A 42 -9.72 -5.90 -3.97
CA THR A 42 -11.10 -6.41 -3.84
C THR A 42 -12.10 -5.32 -3.45
N THR A 43 -11.70 -4.05 -3.52
CA THR A 43 -12.56 -2.90 -3.14
C THR A 43 -13.64 -2.56 -4.16
N SER A 44 -13.53 -3.07 -5.38
CA SER A 44 -14.47 -2.87 -6.48
C SER A 44 -14.41 -4.06 -7.42
N PRO A 45 -15.44 -4.29 -8.26
CA PRO A 45 -15.33 -5.23 -9.37
C PRO A 45 -14.07 -4.95 -10.20
N GLY A 46 -13.33 -6.01 -10.52
CA GLY A 46 -12.09 -5.94 -11.28
C GLY A 46 -11.39 -7.29 -11.38
N PRO A 47 -10.13 -7.31 -11.88
CA PRO A 47 -9.44 -8.55 -12.24
C PRO A 47 -9.34 -9.58 -11.11
N MET A 48 -9.04 -9.16 -9.87
CA MET A 48 -8.97 -10.08 -8.74
C MET A 48 -10.34 -10.66 -8.39
N THR A 49 -11.38 -9.84 -8.26
CA THR A 49 -12.72 -10.30 -7.87
C THR A 49 -13.32 -11.21 -8.95
N GLU A 50 -13.06 -10.90 -10.23
CA GLU A 50 -13.49 -11.73 -11.36
C GLU A 50 -12.76 -13.09 -11.35
N ALA A 51 -11.45 -13.11 -11.10
CA ALA A 51 -10.69 -14.35 -11.02
C ALA A 51 -11.09 -15.20 -9.80
N LEU A 52 -11.36 -14.57 -8.66
CA LEU A 52 -11.89 -15.26 -7.46
C LEU A 52 -13.27 -15.88 -7.73
N ALA A 53 -14.17 -15.17 -8.41
CA ALA A 53 -15.48 -15.70 -8.78
C ALA A 53 -15.37 -16.90 -9.74
N THR A 54 -14.45 -16.83 -10.71
CA THR A 54 -14.13 -17.97 -11.59
C THR A 54 -13.61 -19.17 -10.80
N LEU A 55 -12.66 -18.94 -9.89
CA LEU A 55 -12.11 -20.00 -9.04
C LEU A 55 -13.20 -20.65 -8.18
N ASP A 56 -14.01 -19.86 -7.48
CA ASP A 56 -15.12 -20.35 -6.65
C ASP A 56 -16.11 -21.20 -7.45
N LYS A 57 -16.46 -20.77 -8.67
CA LYS A 57 -17.31 -21.55 -9.58
C LYS A 57 -16.70 -22.92 -9.90
N PHE A 58 -15.40 -22.96 -10.19
CA PHE A 58 -14.72 -24.22 -10.53
C PHE A 58 -14.57 -25.16 -9.33
N LEU A 59 -14.29 -24.63 -8.14
CA LEU A 59 -14.23 -25.43 -6.91
C LEU A 59 -15.59 -26.07 -6.63
N LYS A 60 -16.68 -25.31 -6.69
CA LYS A 60 -18.04 -25.83 -6.46
C LYS A 60 -18.48 -26.89 -7.47
N ALA A 61 -17.99 -26.80 -8.70
CA ALA A 61 -18.36 -27.73 -9.78
C ALA A 61 -17.52 -29.01 -9.81
N THR A 62 -16.39 -29.04 -9.09
CA THR A 62 -15.42 -30.15 -9.16
C THR A 62 -15.37 -30.89 -7.81
N PRO A 63 -15.95 -32.09 -7.72
CA PRO A 63 -15.83 -32.94 -6.54
C PRO A 63 -14.37 -33.20 -6.17
N GLY A 64 -14.07 -33.31 -4.87
CA GLY A 64 -12.71 -33.57 -4.39
C GLY A 64 -11.83 -32.33 -4.27
N THR A 65 -12.30 -31.13 -4.63
CA THR A 65 -11.60 -29.88 -4.31
C THR A 65 -11.77 -29.50 -2.84
N TYR A 66 -10.69 -29.04 -2.21
CA TYR A 66 -10.65 -28.68 -0.79
C TYR A 66 -10.46 -27.18 -0.56
N ALA A 67 -9.58 -26.57 -1.34
CA ALA A 67 -9.32 -25.14 -1.26
C ALA A 67 -8.76 -24.62 -2.59
N GLY A 68 -8.99 -23.33 -2.84
CA GLY A 68 -8.30 -22.61 -3.90
C GLY A 68 -7.84 -21.26 -3.39
N SER A 69 -6.72 -20.79 -3.93
CA SER A 69 -6.17 -19.48 -3.60
C SER A 69 -5.61 -18.81 -4.84
N ILE A 70 -5.82 -17.49 -4.92
CA ILE A 70 -5.14 -16.63 -5.88
C ILE A 70 -4.24 -15.71 -5.07
N ASN A 71 -2.95 -15.78 -5.34
CA ASN A 71 -1.97 -14.87 -4.78
C ASN A 71 -1.61 -13.87 -5.88
N ALA A 72 -1.85 -12.58 -5.67
CA ALA A 72 -1.54 -11.55 -6.66
C ALA A 72 -0.03 -11.36 -6.90
N GLY A 73 0.81 -11.98 -6.07
CA GLY A 73 2.25 -11.80 -6.08
C GLY A 73 2.68 -10.54 -5.34
N PHE A 74 3.99 -10.34 -5.25
CA PHE A 74 4.60 -9.13 -4.71
C PHE A 74 5.70 -8.69 -5.67
N PRO A 75 5.39 -7.81 -6.63
CA PRO A 75 6.27 -7.55 -7.77
C PRO A 75 7.62 -6.96 -7.35
N TRP A 76 7.68 -6.24 -6.23
CA TRP A 76 8.88 -5.56 -5.72
C TRP A 76 9.93 -6.48 -5.08
N VAL A 77 9.73 -7.79 -5.08
CA VAL A 77 10.74 -8.76 -4.65
C VAL A 77 11.40 -9.37 -5.88
N ASP A 78 12.73 -9.28 -5.95
CA ASP A 78 13.53 -9.86 -7.03
C ASP A 78 13.89 -11.32 -6.72
N ILE A 79 12.96 -12.24 -6.96
CA ILE A 79 13.17 -13.69 -6.87
C ILE A 79 12.53 -14.42 -8.05
N HIS A 80 12.98 -15.66 -8.30
CA HIS A 80 12.51 -16.49 -9.42
C HIS A 80 10.97 -16.71 -9.43
N ASP A 81 10.37 -16.82 -8.24
CA ASP A 81 8.94 -17.16 -8.08
C ASP A 81 8.02 -15.94 -7.99
N THR A 82 8.54 -14.73 -8.21
CA THR A 82 7.74 -13.50 -8.21
C THR A 82 6.63 -13.56 -9.25
N GLY A 83 5.43 -13.15 -8.81
CA GLY A 83 4.28 -12.95 -9.67
C GLY A 83 3.00 -13.64 -9.20
N PRO A 84 1.87 -13.35 -9.87
CA PRO A 84 0.60 -14.01 -9.63
C PRO A 84 0.69 -15.55 -9.69
N THR A 85 0.02 -16.19 -8.74
CA THR A 85 -0.07 -17.65 -8.64
C THR A 85 -1.49 -18.07 -8.33
N CYS A 86 -1.96 -19.16 -8.96
CA CYS A 86 -3.17 -19.86 -8.55
C CYS A 86 -2.79 -21.21 -7.95
N ILE A 87 -3.36 -21.51 -6.78
CA ILE A 87 -3.16 -22.75 -6.04
C ILE A 87 -4.51 -23.43 -5.89
N VAL A 88 -4.59 -24.71 -6.23
CA VAL A 88 -5.75 -25.55 -5.99
C VAL A 88 -5.30 -26.77 -5.20
N THR A 89 -5.96 -27.01 -4.07
CA THR A 89 -5.76 -28.20 -3.24
C THR A 89 -6.96 -29.10 -3.39
N GLY A 90 -6.74 -30.37 -3.71
CA GLY A 90 -7.81 -31.37 -3.85
C GLY A 90 -7.33 -32.78 -3.57
N GLU A 91 -8.24 -33.75 -3.65
CA GLU A 91 -7.99 -35.15 -3.34
C GLU A 91 -7.09 -35.81 -4.39
N GLY A 92 -5.99 -36.41 -3.93
CA GLY A 92 -5.08 -37.18 -4.78
C GLY A 92 -4.58 -36.38 -5.99
N ASP A 93 -4.10 -37.09 -7.00
CA ASP A 93 -3.48 -36.49 -8.19
C ASP A 93 -4.49 -36.31 -9.36
N ASP A 94 -5.77 -35.99 -9.07
CA ASP A 94 -6.77 -35.75 -10.12
C ASP A 94 -6.36 -34.57 -11.02
N PRO A 95 -6.20 -34.77 -12.34
CA PRO A 95 -5.81 -33.71 -13.27
C PRO A 95 -6.84 -32.56 -13.36
N ALA A 96 -8.09 -32.76 -12.92
CA ALA A 96 -9.09 -31.71 -12.86
C ALA A 96 -8.66 -30.55 -11.96
N HIS A 97 -8.00 -30.83 -10.82
CA HIS A 97 -7.52 -29.78 -9.89
C HIS A 97 -6.46 -28.88 -10.54
N ALA A 98 -5.52 -29.49 -11.26
CA ALA A 98 -4.51 -28.77 -12.04
C ALA A 98 -5.14 -27.89 -13.13
N LYS A 99 -6.16 -28.41 -13.82
CA LYS A 99 -6.87 -27.69 -14.88
C LYS A 99 -7.58 -26.43 -14.38
N ILE A 100 -8.15 -26.46 -13.17
CA ILE A 100 -8.76 -25.28 -12.54
C ILE A 100 -7.72 -24.17 -12.39
N ALA A 101 -6.56 -24.50 -11.81
CA ALA A 101 -5.48 -23.53 -11.61
C ALA A 101 -4.97 -22.96 -12.95
N GLU A 102 -4.92 -23.78 -14.00
CA GLU A 102 -4.53 -23.33 -15.35
C GLU A 102 -5.53 -22.32 -15.92
N GLN A 103 -6.82 -22.64 -15.86
CA GLN A 103 -7.88 -21.78 -16.41
C GLN A 103 -7.96 -20.42 -15.69
N VAL A 104 -7.78 -20.42 -14.37
CA VAL A 104 -7.73 -19.18 -13.58
C VAL A 104 -6.48 -18.36 -13.95
N MET A 105 -5.31 -19.00 -14.09
CA MET A 105 -4.11 -18.30 -14.52
C MET A 105 -4.18 -17.77 -15.95
N ASP A 106 -4.88 -18.47 -16.86
CA ASP A 106 -5.15 -17.97 -18.21
C ASP A 106 -6.06 -16.74 -18.21
N GLN A 107 -7.03 -16.67 -17.29
CA GLN A 107 -7.80 -15.45 -17.08
C GLN A 107 -6.91 -14.32 -16.58
N ILE A 108 -6.11 -14.54 -15.53
CA ILE A 108 -5.21 -13.53 -14.97
C ILE A 108 -4.23 -13.01 -16.02
N TRP A 109 -3.69 -13.89 -16.87
CA TRP A 109 -2.80 -13.51 -17.96
C TRP A 109 -3.50 -12.67 -19.03
N ARG A 110 -4.72 -13.05 -19.45
CA ARG A 110 -5.51 -12.25 -20.40
C ARG A 110 -5.84 -10.87 -19.85
N ASP A 111 -6.08 -10.80 -18.55
CA ASP A 111 -6.48 -9.58 -17.85
C ASP A 111 -5.29 -8.75 -17.32
N ARG A 112 -4.05 -9.12 -17.64
CA ARG A 112 -2.82 -8.51 -17.09
C ARG A 112 -2.72 -6.99 -17.25
N ASN A 113 -3.35 -6.44 -18.29
CA ASN A 113 -3.35 -5.00 -18.59
C ASN A 113 -4.57 -4.25 -18.02
N LYS A 114 -5.51 -4.94 -17.35
CA LYS A 114 -6.67 -4.29 -16.72
C LYS A 114 -6.26 -3.66 -15.39
N LEU A 115 -6.48 -2.36 -15.24
CA LEU A 115 -6.19 -1.60 -14.02
C LEU A 115 -7.47 -0.94 -13.48
N THR A 116 -7.65 -0.94 -12.17
CA THR A 116 -8.80 -0.33 -11.46
C THR A 116 -8.44 0.99 -10.77
N ILE A 117 -7.19 1.43 -10.86
CA ILE A 117 -6.73 2.74 -10.41
C ILE A 117 -5.96 3.43 -11.52
N ASN A 118 -6.05 4.75 -11.53
CA ASN A 118 -5.17 5.60 -12.30
C ASN A 118 -4.06 6.14 -11.37
N LEU A 119 -2.81 5.97 -11.77
CA LEU A 119 -1.66 6.55 -11.08
C LEU A 119 -1.28 7.85 -11.79
N LEU A 120 -1.18 8.94 -11.04
CA LEU A 120 -0.78 10.23 -11.58
C LEU A 120 0.69 10.52 -11.26
N ARG A 121 1.34 11.20 -12.20
CA ARG A 121 2.60 11.89 -11.91
C ARG A 121 2.32 13.07 -10.97
N ILE A 122 3.35 13.52 -10.26
CA ILE A 122 3.21 14.58 -9.25
C ILE A 122 2.61 15.86 -9.84
N ASP A 123 3.07 16.29 -11.02
CA ASP A 123 2.58 17.52 -11.66
C ASP A 123 1.08 17.46 -11.97
N ASP A 124 0.62 16.33 -12.53
CA ASP A 124 -0.79 16.09 -12.84
C ASP A 124 -1.64 16.03 -11.57
N ALA A 125 -1.12 15.38 -10.52
CA ALA A 125 -1.77 15.32 -9.21
C ALA A 125 -1.92 16.71 -8.60
N MET A 126 -0.87 17.55 -8.63
CA MET A 126 -0.92 18.92 -8.11
C MET A 126 -1.86 19.80 -8.93
N ALA A 127 -1.88 19.67 -10.26
CA ALA A 127 -2.84 20.36 -11.11
C ALA A 127 -4.29 19.99 -10.76
N GLN A 128 -4.55 18.70 -10.55
CA GLN A 128 -5.87 18.22 -10.18
C GLN A 128 -6.30 18.70 -8.79
N VAL A 129 -5.41 18.69 -7.80
CA VAL A 129 -5.67 19.23 -6.45
C VAL A 129 -6.00 20.72 -6.53
N LYS A 130 -5.21 21.51 -7.26
CA LYS A 130 -5.46 22.96 -7.42
C LYS A 130 -6.81 23.24 -8.07
N ALA A 131 -7.17 22.48 -9.11
CA ALA A 131 -8.46 22.60 -9.77
C ALA A 131 -9.63 22.29 -8.82
N ALA A 132 -9.54 21.20 -8.05
CA ALA A 132 -10.56 20.83 -7.07
C ALA A 132 -10.69 21.88 -5.96
N LEU A 133 -9.56 22.38 -5.42
CA LEU A 133 -9.55 23.44 -4.41
C LEU A 133 -10.19 24.74 -4.91
N ALA A 134 -9.95 25.12 -6.17
CA ALA A 134 -10.54 26.31 -6.78
C ALA A 134 -12.07 26.20 -6.95
N GLN A 135 -12.60 24.98 -7.11
CA GLN A 135 -14.04 24.72 -7.14
C GLN A 135 -14.68 24.67 -5.74
N GLY A 136 -13.85 24.61 -4.70
CA GLY A 136 -14.28 24.42 -3.31
C GLY A 136 -14.49 22.94 -3.00
N VAL A 137 -13.88 22.48 -1.90
CA VAL A 137 -14.02 21.12 -1.39
C VAL A 137 -14.72 21.13 -0.04
N SER A 138 -15.70 20.25 0.14
CA SER A 138 -16.43 20.06 1.40
C SER A 138 -15.79 19.01 2.31
N ALA A 139 -14.84 18.23 1.79
CA ALA A 139 -14.14 17.17 2.49
C ALA A 139 -12.70 17.04 1.95
N PRO A 140 -11.76 16.46 2.72
CA PRO A 140 -10.36 16.37 2.33
C PRO A 140 -10.12 15.70 0.96
N ILE A 141 -9.18 16.24 0.19
CA ILE A 141 -8.54 15.51 -0.91
C ILE A 141 -7.40 14.67 -0.33
N VAL A 142 -7.36 13.38 -0.63
CA VAL A 142 -6.32 12.47 -0.15
C VAL A 142 -5.35 12.15 -1.27
N LEU A 143 -4.11 12.59 -1.12
CA LEU A 143 -2.96 12.26 -1.97
C LEU A 143 -2.22 11.07 -1.37
N ALA A 144 -2.13 9.97 -2.11
CA ALA A 144 -1.45 8.78 -1.67
C ALA A 144 -0.14 8.59 -2.44
N ASP A 145 0.98 8.69 -1.74
CA ASP A 145 2.31 8.35 -2.23
C ASP A 145 2.41 6.83 -2.36
N TYR A 146 2.27 6.34 -3.59
CA TYR A 146 2.25 4.91 -3.89
C TYR A 146 3.67 4.33 -3.88
N ALA A 147 4.62 5.13 -4.33
CA ALA A 147 5.97 4.69 -4.67
C ALA A 147 6.95 4.71 -3.49
N ASP A 148 6.54 5.35 -2.39
CA ASP A 148 7.15 5.20 -1.08
C ASP A 148 6.13 4.77 -0.02
N ASN A 149 5.63 3.54 -0.14
CA ASN A 149 4.72 2.92 0.80
C ASN A 149 5.45 1.93 1.73
N PRO A 150 5.64 2.23 3.03
CA PRO A 150 6.30 1.33 3.97
C PRO A 150 5.69 -0.08 4.08
N GLY A 151 4.39 -0.22 3.88
CA GLY A 151 3.71 -1.52 3.91
C GLY A 151 4.06 -2.41 2.71
N GLY A 152 4.57 -1.81 1.64
CA GLY A 152 5.16 -2.50 0.49
C GLY A 152 6.70 -2.51 0.52
N GLY A 153 7.33 -2.15 1.64
CA GLY A 153 8.80 -2.10 1.74
C GLY A 153 9.43 -0.73 1.44
N GLY A 154 8.62 0.30 1.16
CA GLY A 154 9.07 1.69 1.01
C GLY A 154 9.91 2.18 2.20
N TYR A 155 10.79 3.14 1.95
CA TYR A 155 11.63 3.74 2.98
C TYR A 155 10.82 4.58 3.97
N GLY A 156 9.71 5.17 3.53
CA GLY A 156 8.84 6.01 4.33
C GLY A 156 9.35 7.44 4.52
N ASP A 157 10.52 7.77 3.95
CA ASP A 157 11.18 9.06 4.09
C ASP A 157 11.24 9.86 2.78
N ALA A 158 10.73 9.35 1.65
CA ALA A 158 10.80 10.04 0.37
C ALA A 158 10.08 11.39 0.42
N THR A 159 10.68 12.40 -0.22
CA THR A 159 10.28 13.81 -0.05
C THR A 159 9.63 14.41 -1.27
N LYS A 160 9.68 13.79 -2.45
CA LYS A 160 9.15 14.38 -3.71
C LYS A 160 7.70 14.87 -3.61
N LEU A 161 6.77 14.03 -3.14
CA LEU A 161 5.36 14.44 -3.01
C LEU A 161 5.19 15.54 -1.96
N LEU A 162 5.85 15.40 -0.81
CA LEU A 162 5.81 16.42 0.25
C LEU A 162 6.35 17.77 -0.25
N GLY A 163 7.48 17.75 -0.96
CA GLY A 163 8.08 18.94 -1.56
C GLY A 163 7.14 19.63 -2.54
N ALA A 164 6.48 18.87 -3.41
CA ALA A 164 5.50 19.42 -4.34
C ALA A 164 4.28 20.02 -3.63
N MET A 165 3.81 19.41 -2.53
CA MET A 165 2.73 19.97 -1.71
C MET A 165 3.14 21.29 -1.02
N ILE A 166 4.39 21.40 -0.57
CA ILE A 166 4.96 22.62 0.00
C ILE A 166 5.08 23.71 -1.07
N GLU A 167 5.65 23.40 -2.23
CA GLU A 167 5.82 24.34 -3.34
C GLU A 167 4.47 24.85 -3.87
N ALA A 168 3.45 23.99 -3.87
CA ALA A 168 2.10 24.37 -4.26
C ALA A 168 1.35 25.22 -3.22
N ASP A 169 1.95 25.49 -2.04
CA ASP A 169 1.34 26.18 -0.89
C ASP A 169 -0.08 25.65 -0.58
N LEU A 170 -0.20 24.32 -0.48
CA LEU A 170 -1.51 23.71 -0.31
C LEU A 170 -2.16 24.17 1.00
N PRO A 171 -3.42 24.66 0.95
CA PRO A 171 -4.07 25.25 2.08
C PRO A 171 -4.50 24.21 3.11
N ASP A 172 -4.18 24.42 4.38
CA ASP A 172 -4.66 23.57 5.49
C ASP A 172 -4.45 22.07 5.20
N ALA A 173 -3.19 21.76 4.89
CA ALA A 173 -2.74 20.45 4.50
C ALA A 173 -2.10 19.73 5.69
N ALA A 174 -2.17 18.40 5.69
CA ALA A 174 -1.34 17.58 6.57
C ALA A 174 -0.68 16.46 5.77
N PHE A 175 0.55 16.10 6.12
CA PHE A 175 1.28 14.99 5.50
C PHE A 175 1.75 14.02 6.58
N GLY A 176 1.43 12.74 6.41
CA GLY A 176 1.73 11.73 7.42
C GLY A 176 2.07 10.37 6.80
N THR A 177 3.11 9.66 7.21
CA THR A 177 4.15 10.02 8.19
C THR A 177 5.49 9.91 7.51
N ILE A 178 6.36 10.90 7.73
CA ILE A 178 7.76 10.84 7.30
C ILE A 178 8.55 10.05 8.36
N TYR A 179 9.17 8.95 7.94
CA TYR A 179 10.13 8.22 8.74
C TYR A 179 11.45 9.00 8.78
N ASP A 180 11.74 9.65 9.91
CA ASP A 180 12.99 10.37 10.11
C ASP A 180 13.30 10.45 11.63
N PRO A 181 14.01 9.46 12.16
CA PRO A 181 14.32 9.39 13.60
C PRO A 181 15.12 10.60 14.10
N GLU A 182 16.04 11.11 13.29
CA GLU A 182 16.85 12.27 13.64
C GLU A 182 16.00 13.53 13.70
N ALA A 183 15.10 13.73 12.73
CA ALA A 183 14.23 14.89 12.71
C ALA A 183 13.19 14.87 13.84
N ALA A 184 12.62 13.70 14.14
CA ALA A 184 11.73 13.55 15.29
C ALA A 184 12.44 13.88 16.62
N LEU A 185 13.69 13.44 16.78
CA LEU A 185 14.51 13.78 17.95
C LEU A 185 14.87 15.27 17.99
N ALA A 186 15.19 15.88 16.85
CA ALA A 186 15.47 17.31 16.74
C ALA A 186 14.26 18.15 17.16
N CYS A 187 13.05 17.82 16.69
CA CYS A 187 11.80 18.47 17.11
C CYS A 187 11.56 18.32 18.62
N ARG A 188 11.80 17.13 19.18
CA ARG A 188 11.67 16.88 20.62
C ARG A 188 12.64 17.73 21.44
N ASN A 189 13.90 17.81 21.02
CA ASN A 189 14.94 18.59 21.70
C ASN A 189 14.72 20.11 21.57
N ALA A 190 14.22 20.57 20.43
CA ALA A 190 13.87 21.97 20.21
C ALA A 190 12.69 22.40 21.10
N GLY A 191 11.75 21.48 21.36
CA GLY A 191 10.60 21.72 22.22
C GLY A 191 9.38 22.29 21.50
N LEU A 192 8.21 22.12 22.12
CA LEU A 192 6.93 22.59 21.59
C LEU A 192 6.93 24.12 21.44
N GLY A 193 6.43 24.60 20.29
CA GLY A 193 6.34 26.02 19.96
C GLY A 193 7.62 26.62 19.39
N THR A 194 8.71 25.85 19.33
CA THR A 194 9.98 26.34 18.78
C THR A 194 9.96 26.34 17.26
N THR A 195 10.34 27.47 16.67
CA THR A 195 10.59 27.63 15.23
C THR A 195 12.08 27.46 14.94
N PHE A 196 12.44 26.53 14.05
CA PHE A 196 13.82 26.30 13.67
C PHE A 196 13.94 25.69 12.27
N ARG A 197 15.17 25.62 11.74
CA ARG A 197 15.46 24.96 10.48
C ARG A 197 15.73 23.46 10.71
N LEU A 198 15.09 22.61 9.92
CA LEU A 198 15.14 21.16 10.02
C LEU A 198 15.45 20.55 8.64
N GLU A 199 16.36 19.58 8.60
CA GLU A 199 16.57 18.71 7.43
C GLU A 199 15.67 17.48 7.58
N LEU A 200 14.71 17.34 6.67
CA LEU A 200 13.61 16.37 6.79
C LEU A 200 13.56 15.40 5.62
N GLY A 201 13.50 14.09 5.94
CA GLY A 201 13.29 13.00 5.00
C GLY A 201 14.44 12.80 4.02
N GLY A 202 14.30 11.82 3.11
CA GLY A 202 15.22 11.56 1.99
C GLY A 202 16.63 11.24 2.43
N LYS A 203 16.81 10.64 3.62
CA LYS A 203 18.12 10.32 4.22
C LYS A 203 18.54 8.88 3.95
N VAL A 204 17.59 7.97 3.71
CA VAL A 204 17.87 6.55 3.49
C VAL A 204 18.56 6.34 2.14
N ASP A 205 17.97 6.88 1.08
CA ASP A 205 18.56 6.89 -0.26
C ASP A 205 18.08 8.15 -1.02
N PRO A 206 18.83 9.26 -0.99
CA PRO A 206 18.43 10.52 -1.61
C PRO A 206 18.19 10.43 -3.13
N ALA A 207 18.75 9.42 -3.81
CA ALA A 207 18.52 9.20 -5.23
C ALA A 207 17.13 8.59 -5.50
N VAL A 208 16.57 7.87 -4.52
CA VAL A 208 15.26 7.24 -4.57
C VAL A 208 14.21 8.22 -4.05
N GLN A 209 13.55 8.91 -4.98
CA GLN A 209 12.40 9.78 -4.70
C GLN A 209 12.64 11.00 -3.80
N GLY A 210 13.84 11.56 -3.88
CA GLY A 210 14.16 12.91 -3.37
C GLY A 210 15.00 12.89 -2.10
N GLY A 211 15.89 13.87 -1.99
CA GLY A 211 16.76 14.06 -0.83
C GLY A 211 16.11 14.90 0.29
N PRO A 212 16.89 15.22 1.34
CA PRO A 212 16.38 15.99 2.47
C PRO A 212 15.86 17.37 2.07
N LEU A 213 14.73 17.74 2.67
CA LEU A 213 14.17 19.09 2.54
C LEU A 213 14.67 19.96 3.70
N SER A 214 15.32 21.07 3.37
CA SER A 214 15.73 22.09 4.36
C SER A 214 14.57 23.05 4.62
N LEU A 215 13.86 22.85 5.71
CA LEU A 215 12.59 23.53 6.00
C LEU A 215 12.68 24.40 7.25
N MET A 216 12.12 25.61 7.18
CA MET A 216 11.88 26.45 8.36
C MET A 216 10.45 26.21 8.83
N GLY A 217 10.26 25.80 10.08
CA GLY A 217 8.95 25.43 10.60
C GLY A 217 8.89 25.44 12.11
N THR A 218 7.71 25.19 12.65
CA THR A 218 7.43 25.22 14.10
C THR A 218 6.98 23.86 14.60
N VAL A 219 7.49 23.44 15.76
CA VAL A 219 7.00 22.22 16.42
C VAL A 219 5.64 22.50 17.05
N THR A 220 4.58 21.81 16.59
CA THR A 220 3.21 22.03 17.07
C THR A 220 2.65 20.86 17.89
N ALA A 221 3.32 19.70 17.86
CA ALA A 221 3.02 18.57 18.74
C ALA A 221 4.29 17.72 18.96
N ILE A 222 4.39 17.08 20.12
CA ILE A 222 5.41 16.09 20.46
C ILE A 222 4.70 14.94 21.18
N THR A 223 4.98 13.70 20.78
CA THR A 223 4.42 12.49 21.39
C THR A 223 5.46 11.37 21.45
N ASP A 224 5.14 10.31 22.19
CA ASP A 224 5.90 9.04 22.15
C ASP A 224 5.41 8.07 21.07
N GLY A 225 4.44 8.48 20.23
CA GLY A 225 4.01 7.73 19.05
C GLY A 225 3.21 6.45 19.32
N THR A 226 2.76 6.22 20.55
CA THR A 226 1.93 5.04 20.84
C THR A 226 0.44 5.34 20.77
N PHE A 227 -0.31 4.53 20.03
CA PHE A 227 -1.77 4.63 19.93
C PHE A 227 -2.40 3.29 19.55
N ALA A 228 -3.72 3.17 19.71
CA ALA A 228 -4.48 2.02 19.23
C ALA A 228 -5.16 2.36 17.90
N MET A 229 -5.19 1.42 16.96
CA MET A 229 -5.86 1.59 15.66
C MET A 229 -7.39 1.68 15.83
N GLU A 230 -8.02 2.64 15.15
CA GLU A 230 -9.48 2.83 15.15
C GLU A 230 -10.15 2.30 13.88
N GLY A 231 -9.41 2.26 12.78
CA GLY A 231 -9.86 1.88 11.47
C GLY A 231 -10.21 0.40 11.36
N PRO A 232 -10.79 0.01 10.22
CA PRO A 232 -11.28 -1.36 10.01
C PRO A 232 -10.15 -2.38 9.91
N MET A 233 -8.96 -1.96 9.49
CA MET A 233 -7.77 -2.80 9.47
C MET A 233 -7.13 -2.81 10.86
N THR A 234 -6.87 -4.01 11.40
CA THR A 234 -6.15 -4.22 12.67
C THR A 234 -6.72 -3.42 13.85
N ARG A 235 -8.04 -3.18 13.88
CA ARG A 235 -8.72 -2.42 14.93
C ARG A 235 -8.34 -2.89 16.33
N GLY A 236 -7.97 -1.95 17.20
CA GLY A 236 -7.58 -2.22 18.57
C GLY A 236 -6.13 -2.68 18.75
N THR A 237 -5.41 -3.03 17.67
CA THR A 237 -3.98 -3.30 17.73
C THR A 237 -3.23 -2.03 18.13
N ARG A 238 -2.30 -2.18 19.07
CA ARG A 238 -1.41 -1.10 19.51
C ARG A 238 -0.28 -0.93 18.50
N VAL A 239 -0.04 0.31 18.12
CA VAL A 239 1.10 0.75 17.31
C VAL A 239 2.01 1.64 18.15
N ASP A 240 3.29 1.60 17.83
CA ASP A 240 4.35 2.39 18.41
C ASP A 240 5.23 2.94 17.27
N MET A 241 4.95 4.16 16.82
CA MET A 241 5.76 4.83 15.80
C MET A 241 7.03 5.49 16.38
N GLY A 242 7.38 5.19 17.63
CA GLY A 242 8.46 5.83 18.37
C GLY A 242 8.22 7.32 18.60
N PRO A 243 9.24 8.04 19.11
CA PRO A 243 9.20 9.50 19.19
C PRO A 243 8.66 10.13 17.91
N ALA A 244 7.64 10.98 18.07
CA ALA A 244 7.00 11.62 16.94
C ALA A 244 6.70 13.08 17.25
N ALA A 245 6.66 13.91 16.21
CA ALA A 245 6.35 15.32 16.31
C ALA A 245 5.56 15.78 15.08
N VAL A 246 4.86 16.91 15.23
CA VAL A 246 4.34 17.67 14.10
C VAL A 246 5.24 18.86 13.86
N PHE A 247 5.81 18.94 12.66
CA PHE A 247 6.60 20.07 12.19
C PHE A 247 5.77 20.84 11.16
N SER A 248 5.30 22.02 11.55
CA SER A 248 4.41 22.86 10.75
C SER A 248 5.21 23.83 9.89
N VAL A 249 5.02 23.76 8.57
CA VAL A 249 5.71 24.58 7.57
C VAL A 249 4.67 25.31 6.74
N GLY A 250 4.59 26.63 6.90
CA GLY A 250 3.57 27.46 6.24
C GLY A 250 2.16 27.02 6.64
N ARG A 251 1.44 26.38 5.70
CA ARG A 251 0.06 25.92 5.87
C ARG A 251 -0.06 24.40 5.91
N LEU A 252 1.07 23.70 6.04
CA LEU A 252 1.18 22.26 5.98
C LEU A 252 1.77 21.71 7.29
N ASP A 253 1.03 20.81 7.94
CA ASP A 253 1.48 20.10 9.13
C ASP A 253 2.10 18.75 8.75
N ILE A 254 3.37 18.52 9.08
CA ILE A 254 4.09 17.29 8.74
C ILE A 254 4.24 16.41 9.97
N VAL A 255 3.70 15.19 9.93
CA VAL A 255 3.94 14.19 10.97
C VAL A 255 5.28 13.50 10.69
N VAL A 256 6.19 13.58 11.66
CA VAL A 256 7.53 13.00 11.61
C VAL A 256 7.66 11.98 12.73
N ALA A 257 8.17 10.78 12.46
CA ALA A 257 8.27 9.71 13.44
C ALA A 257 9.59 8.92 13.35
N SER A 258 10.02 8.34 14.47
CA SER A 258 11.25 7.55 14.58
C SER A 258 11.12 6.08 14.22
N ALA A 259 9.92 5.56 13.98
CA ALA A 259 9.72 4.23 13.45
C ALA A 259 8.91 4.26 12.16
N ARG A 260 9.24 3.34 11.27
CA ARG A 260 8.72 3.28 9.91
C ARG A 260 7.37 2.57 9.88
N TYR A 261 6.31 3.28 9.49
CA TYR A 261 4.95 2.75 9.41
C TYR A 261 4.22 3.18 8.15
N GLN A 262 3.41 2.27 7.61
CA GLN A 262 2.44 2.59 6.56
C GLN A 262 1.30 3.41 7.17
N ASN A 263 0.92 4.51 6.53
CA ASN A 263 -0.25 5.27 6.96
C ASN A 263 -1.54 4.66 6.38
N TYR A 264 -2.17 3.77 7.16
CA TYR A 264 -3.43 3.12 6.78
C TYR A 264 -4.61 3.42 7.72
N ASP A 265 -4.42 4.31 8.70
CA ASP A 265 -5.39 4.63 9.73
C ASP A 265 -5.39 6.13 10.06
N LYS A 266 -6.55 6.71 10.37
CA LYS A 266 -6.66 8.12 10.77
C LYS A 266 -5.89 8.43 12.06
N MET A 267 -5.60 7.43 12.88
CA MET A 267 -4.84 7.59 14.12
C MET A 267 -3.40 8.03 13.93
N PHE A 268 -2.81 7.84 12.74
CA PHE A 268 -1.51 8.44 12.42
C PHE A 268 -1.54 9.97 12.48
N PHE A 269 -2.68 10.60 12.20
CA PHE A 269 -2.89 12.04 12.38
C PHE A 269 -3.49 12.38 13.75
N LYS A 270 -4.54 11.67 14.19
CA LYS A 270 -5.24 11.99 15.44
C LYS A 270 -4.35 11.86 16.68
N SER A 271 -3.43 10.88 16.70
CA SER A 271 -2.52 10.67 17.82
C SER A 271 -1.60 11.86 18.09
N VAL A 272 -1.38 12.72 17.09
CA VAL A 272 -0.58 13.94 17.19
C VAL A 272 -1.44 15.21 17.17
N GLY A 273 -2.75 15.08 17.40
CA GLY A 273 -3.68 16.22 17.50
C GLY A 273 -4.18 16.77 16.17
N ILE A 274 -3.84 16.14 15.04
CA ILE A 274 -4.36 16.53 13.71
C ILE A 274 -5.70 15.83 13.49
N ASP A 275 -6.76 16.60 13.29
CA ASP A 275 -8.06 16.08 12.87
C ASP A 275 -8.10 15.97 11.34
N PRO A 276 -7.98 14.77 10.75
CA PRO A 276 -7.90 14.62 9.30
C PRO A 276 -9.19 15.03 8.59
N GLU A 277 -10.35 15.02 9.26
CA GLU A 277 -11.64 15.36 8.66
C GLU A 277 -11.81 16.86 8.45
N LYS A 278 -11.02 17.67 9.16
CA LYS A 278 -11.07 19.14 9.08
C LYS A 278 -10.09 19.73 8.08
N ARG A 279 -9.18 18.92 7.52
CA ARG A 279 -8.17 19.36 6.56
C ARG A 279 -8.73 19.46 5.15
N LYS A 280 -8.15 20.32 4.33
CA LYS A 280 -8.49 20.36 2.90
C LYS A 280 -7.71 19.33 2.09
N VAL A 281 -6.48 19.04 2.50
CA VAL A 281 -5.60 18.09 1.80
C VAL A 281 -4.88 17.20 2.82
N LEU A 282 -4.84 15.90 2.54
CA LEU A 282 -4.07 14.92 3.30
C LEU A 282 -3.08 14.22 2.36
N GLY A 283 -1.80 14.23 2.69
CA GLY A 283 -0.78 13.39 2.06
C GLY A 283 -0.51 12.16 2.92
N VAL A 284 -0.58 10.96 2.33
CA VAL A 284 -0.34 9.70 3.03
C VAL A 284 0.64 8.81 2.26
N LYS A 285 1.51 8.10 2.99
CA LYS A 285 2.40 7.07 2.42
C LYS A 285 1.75 5.70 2.48
N SER A 286 1.03 5.33 1.41
CA SER A 286 0.34 4.05 1.29
C SER A 286 -0.18 3.79 -0.13
N ALA A 287 -0.11 2.53 -0.57
CA ALA A 287 -0.63 2.11 -1.88
C ALA A 287 -2.13 1.80 -1.89
N HIS A 288 -2.61 0.98 -0.93
CA HIS A 288 -3.98 0.44 -0.94
C HIS A 288 -4.75 0.64 0.36
N HIS A 289 -4.17 0.24 1.50
CA HIS A 289 -4.87 0.07 2.77
C HIS A 289 -5.49 1.35 3.35
N PHE A 290 -4.89 2.51 3.10
CA PHE A 290 -5.42 3.81 3.53
C PHE A 290 -6.88 4.04 3.10
N ARG A 291 -7.32 3.48 1.96
CA ARG A 291 -8.69 3.69 1.45
C ARG A 291 -9.76 3.31 2.45
N ALA A 292 -9.52 2.30 3.28
CA ALA A 292 -10.50 1.85 4.26
C ALA A 292 -10.72 2.89 5.37
N ALA A 293 -9.69 3.65 5.75
CA ALA A 293 -9.77 4.67 6.79
C ALA A 293 -10.12 6.07 6.24
N TYR A 294 -9.58 6.42 5.07
CA TYR A 294 -9.68 7.75 4.50
C TYR A 294 -10.75 7.88 3.41
N GLY A 295 -11.11 6.81 2.72
CA GLY A 295 -12.15 6.83 1.68
C GLY A 295 -13.50 7.38 2.16
N PRO A 296 -14.00 7.00 3.36
CA PRO A 296 -15.25 7.55 3.88
C PRO A 296 -15.24 9.06 4.17
N ILE A 297 -14.06 9.68 4.29
CA ILE A 297 -13.92 11.12 4.60
C ILE A 297 -13.38 11.91 3.42
N ALA A 298 -12.99 11.26 2.33
CA ALA A 298 -12.36 11.92 1.19
C ALA A 298 -13.42 12.44 0.21
N SER A 299 -13.29 13.69 -0.24
CA SER A 299 -14.00 14.15 -1.45
C SER A 299 -13.40 13.53 -2.70
N GLN A 300 -12.10 13.26 -2.67
CA GLN A 300 -11.35 12.70 -3.77
C GLN A 300 -10.11 11.95 -3.26
N ILE A 301 -9.79 10.83 -3.92
CA ILE A 301 -8.53 10.11 -3.73
C ILE A 301 -7.70 10.23 -5.00
N ILE A 302 -6.49 10.76 -4.86
CA ILE A 302 -5.49 10.88 -5.92
C ILE A 302 -4.30 10.01 -5.53
N VAL A 303 -3.96 9.06 -6.39
CA VAL A 303 -2.83 8.15 -6.16
C VAL A 303 -1.67 8.60 -7.01
N VAL A 304 -0.53 8.82 -6.38
CA VAL A 304 0.65 9.42 -6.99
C VAL A 304 1.76 8.39 -7.09
N ASP A 305 2.31 8.23 -8.29
CA ASP A 305 3.51 7.44 -8.56
C ASP A 305 4.34 8.15 -9.62
N ASP A 306 5.47 8.71 -9.21
CA ASP A 306 6.35 9.47 -10.10
C ASP A 306 7.48 8.62 -10.70
N GLY A 307 7.46 7.30 -10.47
CA GLY A 307 8.56 6.40 -10.82
C GLY A 307 9.73 6.47 -9.83
N GLY A 308 10.72 5.60 -10.01
CA GLY A 308 11.98 5.58 -9.26
C GLY A 308 11.88 5.28 -7.75
N GLY A 309 10.69 4.96 -7.23
CA GLY A 309 10.49 4.50 -5.86
C GLY A 309 10.50 2.98 -5.76
N VAL A 310 10.96 2.45 -4.63
CA VAL A 310 11.07 1.00 -4.42
C VAL A 310 9.71 0.29 -4.42
N THR A 311 8.60 1.02 -4.22
CA THR A 311 7.23 0.50 -4.37
C THR A 311 6.49 1.06 -5.58
N SER A 312 7.21 1.65 -6.55
CA SER A 312 6.61 2.16 -7.80
C SER A 312 6.09 1.02 -8.67
N ARG A 313 5.00 1.27 -9.42
CA ARG A 313 4.53 0.37 -10.48
C ARG A 313 5.32 0.51 -11.79
N ASN A 314 6.24 1.47 -11.89
CA ASN A 314 7.18 1.50 -13.00
C ASN A 314 8.33 0.51 -12.76
N TYR A 315 8.05 -0.78 -12.96
CA TYR A 315 9.02 -1.85 -12.69
C TYR A 315 10.29 -1.75 -13.54
N LYS A 316 10.27 -1.03 -14.66
CA LYS A 316 11.45 -0.82 -15.51
C LYS A 316 12.49 0.09 -14.85
N ASP A 317 12.12 0.84 -13.81
CA ASP A 317 13.05 1.67 -13.03
C ASP A 317 13.82 0.83 -11.98
N LEU A 318 13.43 -0.43 -11.75
CA LEU A 318 14.00 -1.30 -10.72
C LEU A 318 14.98 -2.32 -11.32
N ASP A 319 16.05 -2.63 -10.60
CA ASP A 319 17.16 -3.49 -11.05
C ASP A 319 16.90 -4.99 -10.78
N TYR A 320 15.96 -5.60 -11.51
CA TYR A 320 15.62 -7.02 -11.38
C TYR A 320 16.69 -7.95 -12.01
N LYS A 321 17.26 -8.85 -11.21
CA LYS A 321 18.31 -9.81 -11.61
C LYS A 321 17.89 -11.27 -11.52
N ASN A 322 16.97 -11.59 -10.60
CA ASN A 322 16.66 -12.96 -10.19
C ASN A 322 15.26 -13.42 -10.62
N VAL A 323 14.41 -12.51 -11.10
CA VAL A 323 13.12 -12.89 -11.70
C VAL A 323 13.31 -13.81 -12.91
N ARG A 324 12.36 -14.74 -13.09
CA ARG A 324 12.30 -15.56 -14.32
C ARG A 324 12.16 -14.64 -15.53
N ARG A 325 12.88 -14.91 -16.62
CA ARG A 325 12.77 -14.17 -17.89
C ARG A 325 12.53 -15.14 -19.06
N PRO A 326 11.78 -14.74 -20.11
CA PRO A 326 11.11 -13.43 -20.25
C PRO A 326 9.94 -13.28 -19.26
N VAL A 327 9.61 -12.04 -18.89
CA VAL A 327 8.49 -11.75 -17.97
C VAL A 327 7.80 -10.42 -18.27
N PHE A 328 6.47 -10.42 -18.27
CA PHE A 328 5.65 -9.22 -18.32
C PHE A 328 5.76 -8.42 -16.98
N PRO A 329 5.90 -7.09 -17.00
CA PRO A 329 6.04 -6.20 -18.16
C PRO A 329 7.49 -5.82 -18.50
N LEU A 330 8.49 -6.56 -18.01
CA LEU A 330 9.91 -6.21 -18.23
C LEU A 330 10.37 -6.55 -19.64
N ASP A 331 10.03 -7.75 -20.13
CA ASP A 331 10.53 -8.31 -21.39
C ASP A 331 9.41 -8.52 -22.43
N MET A 332 8.14 -8.29 -22.08
CA MET A 332 6.96 -8.61 -22.89
C MET A 332 5.78 -7.65 -22.66
N ASP A 333 4.87 -7.57 -23.64
CA ASP A 333 3.60 -6.82 -23.59
C ASP A 333 2.36 -7.71 -23.29
#